data_AF-A0A7Y0SJQ7-F1
#
_entry.id   AF-A0A7Y0SJQ7-F1
#
_cell.length_a   1.000
_cell.length_b   1.000
_cell.length_c   1.000
_cell.angle_alpha   90.00
_cell.angle_beta   90.00
_cell.angle_gamma   90.00
#
_symmetry.space_group_name_H-M   'P 1'
#
loop_
_entity.id
_entity.type
_entity.pdbx_description
1 polymer ?
#
loop_
_entity_poly.entity_id
_entity_poly.type
_entity_poly.pdbx_seq_one_letter_code
_entity_poly.pdbx_strand_id
1 'polypeptide(L)'
;AIEKIGLSNAWNEKTNSWGFSLVGIDKLAGIKAQIVIVEPLPYGGAEQLSQDPFWQYVVQQSGEKVMQVAPVWSFGSMPSALRFAELVTASKVEELTQ
;
A
#
# COMPACT_ATOMS: atom_id res chain seq x y z
N ALA A 1 1.09 -12.89 4.48
CA ALA A 1 2.14 -12.68 3.45
C ALA A 1 3.24 -11.77 3.98
N ILE A 2 2.92 -10.50 4.28
CA ILE A 2 3.89 -9.50 4.75
C ILE A 2 4.65 -9.91 6.03
N GLU A 3 3.97 -10.52 7.01
CA GLU A 3 4.62 -11.05 8.22
C GLU A 3 5.65 -12.14 7.94
N LYS A 4 5.43 -12.95 6.89
CA LYS A 4 6.37 -14.02 6.50
C LYS A 4 7.64 -13.49 5.85
N ILE A 5 7.60 -12.25 5.32
CA ILE A 5 8.77 -11.53 4.82
C ILE A 5 9.29 -10.48 5.83
N GLY A 6 8.89 -10.59 7.11
CA GLY A 6 9.41 -9.75 8.19
C GLY A 6 8.80 -8.36 8.29
N LEU A 7 7.69 -8.09 7.58
CA LEU A 7 6.98 -6.81 7.63
C LEU A 7 5.77 -6.87 8.57
N SER A 8 5.45 -5.76 9.21
CA SER A 8 4.25 -5.62 10.04
C SER A 8 3.18 -4.78 9.34
N ASN A 9 1.91 -5.06 9.61
CA ASN A 9 0.82 -4.23 9.13
C ASN A 9 0.70 -2.99 10.02
N ALA A 10 0.67 -1.80 9.42
CA ALA A 10 0.46 -0.55 10.14
C ALA A 10 -1.02 -0.22 10.39
N TRP A 11 -1.94 -0.86 9.65
CA TRP A 11 -3.37 -0.69 9.85
C TRP A 11 -3.88 -1.63 10.95
N ASN A 12 -4.14 -1.05 12.13
CA ASN A 12 -4.60 -1.77 13.32
C ASN A 12 -6.08 -1.52 13.68
N GLU A 13 -6.79 -0.77 12.83
CA GLU A 13 -8.22 -0.52 13.01
C GLU A 13 -9.08 -1.70 12.53
N LYS A 14 -10.34 -1.71 12.96
CA LYS A 14 -11.30 -2.77 12.62
C LYS A 14 -11.45 -2.93 11.10
N THR A 15 -11.31 -4.16 10.62
CA THR A 15 -11.57 -4.57 9.23
C THR A 15 -12.89 -5.34 9.10
N ASN A 16 -13.36 -5.55 7.87
CA ASN A 16 -14.49 -6.41 7.57
C ASN A 16 -14.08 -7.91 7.49
N SER A 17 -15.05 -8.80 7.24
CA SER A 17 -14.80 -10.25 7.15
C SER A 17 -13.84 -10.69 6.04
N TRP A 18 -13.53 -9.81 5.09
CA TRP A 18 -12.56 -10.03 4.01
C TRP A 18 -11.18 -9.43 4.32
N GLY A 19 -11.00 -8.81 5.49
CA GLY A 19 -9.72 -8.30 5.95
C GLY A 19 -9.33 -6.90 5.45
N PHE A 20 -10.29 -6.10 4.97
CA PHE A 20 -10.04 -4.70 4.56
C PHE A 20 -11.02 -3.70 5.20
N SER A 21 -10.70 -2.42 5.07
CA SER A 21 -11.54 -1.29 5.47
C SER A 21 -11.70 -0.33 4.29
N LEU A 22 -12.93 0.15 4.05
CA LEU A 22 -13.17 1.26 3.14
C LEU A 22 -13.22 2.55 3.97
N VAL A 23 -12.19 3.38 3.85
CA VAL A 23 -12.02 4.60 4.62
C VAL A 23 -11.61 5.76 3.71
N GLY A 24 -11.81 6.98 4.17
CA GLY A 24 -11.21 8.15 3.54
C GLY A 24 -9.70 8.20 3.78
N ILE A 25 -8.99 8.92 2.90
CA ILE A 25 -7.53 9.15 3.00
C ILE A 25 -7.16 9.81 4.34
N ASP A 26 -8.08 10.54 4.96
CA ASP A 26 -7.90 11.19 6.26
C ASP A 26 -7.53 10.20 7.37
N LYS A 27 -8.00 8.96 7.28
CA LYS A 27 -7.68 7.92 8.26
C LYS A 27 -6.25 7.39 8.16
N LEU A 28 -5.53 7.74 7.10
CA LEU A 28 -4.12 7.41 6.93
C LEU A 28 -3.20 8.47 7.56
N ALA A 29 -3.73 9.66 7.86
CA ALA A 29 -2.93 10.74 8.43
C ALA A 29 -2.33 10.35 9.79
N GLY A 30 -1.01 10.56 9.93
CA GLY A 30 -0.27 10.24 11.16
C GLY A 30 0.20 8.78 11.28
N ILE A 31 -0.19 7.88 10.37
CA ILE A 31 0.36 6.53 10.31
C ILE A 31 1.74 6.59 9.64
N LYS A 32 2.79 6.28 10.40
CA LYS A 32 4.17 6.20 9.88
C LYS A 32 4.47 4.81 9.32
N ALA A 33 4.27 4.62 8.03
CA ALA A 33 4.50 3.35 7.36
C ALA A 33 4.61 3.50 5.85
N GLN A 34 5.20 2.50 5.20
CA GLN A 34 5.19 2.35 3.74
C GLN A 34 3.75 2.24 3.22
N ILE A 35 3.34 3.20 2.41
CA ILE A 35 2.08 3.10 1.65
C ILE A 35 2.35 2.27 0.40
N VAL A 36 1.55 1.22 0.18
CA VAL A 36 1.61 0.36 -1.00
C VAL A 36 0.30 0.46 -1.78
N ILE A 37 0.37 0.89 -3.05
CA ILE A 37 -0.76 0.90 -3.98
C ILE A 37 -0.63 -0.31 -4.90
N VAL A 38 -1.65 -1.17 -4.89
CA VAL A 38 -1.78 -2.26 -5.86
C VAL A 38 -2.46 -1.71 -7.11
N GLU A 39 -1.77 -1.75 -8.23
CA GLU A 39 -2.31 -1.29 -9.51
C GLU A 39 -3.42 -2.21 -10.06
N PRO A 40 -4.27 -1.70 -10.97
CA PRO A 40 -4.33 -0.32 -11.45
C PRO A 40 -5.13 0.59 -10.52
N LEU A 41 -4.77 1.87 -10.50
CA LEU A 41 -5.67 2.89 -9.98
C LEU A 41 -6.88 3.04 -10.93
N PRO A 42 -8.05 3.45 -10.41
CA PRO A 42 -9.19 3.84 -11.25
C PRO A 42 -8.78 4.92 -12.26
N TYR A 43 -9.52 5.02 -13.37
CA TYR A 43 -9.27 6.05 -14.38
C TYR A 43 -9.21 7.45 -13.76
N GLY A 44 -8.16 8.21 -14.07
CA GLY A 44 -7.90 9.53 -13.49
C GLY A 44 -7.39 9.52 -12.04
N GLY A 45 -7.36 8.36 -11.35
CA GLY A 45 -6.97 8.27 -9.95
C GLY A 45 -5.53 8.68 -9.68
N ALA A 46 -4.60 8.31 -10.58
CA ALA A 46 -3.20 8.72 -10.46
C ALA A 46 -3.04 10.25 -10.57
N GLU A 47 -3.71 10.87 -11.55
CA GLU A 47 -3.69 12.31 -11.75
C GLU A 47 -4.32 13.04 -10.56
N GLN A 48 -5.48 12.56 -10.08
CA GLN A 48 -6.16 13.11 -8.92
C GLN A 48 -5.27 13.07 -7.67
N LEU A 49 -4.64 11.93 -7.37
CA LEU A 49 -3.71 11.83 -6.24
C LEU A 49 -2.49 12.75 -6.42
N SER A 50 -1.97 12.90 -7.64
CA SER A 50 -0.83 13.79 -7.91
C SER A 50 -1.14 15.27 -7.61
N GLN A 51 -2.39 15.69 -7.81
CA GLN A 51 -2.82 17.07 -7.63
C GLN A 51 -3.44 17.34 -6.24
N ASP A 52 -3.73 16.31 -5.45
CA ASP A 52 -4.36 16.42 -4.14
C ASP A 52 -3.34 16.81 -3.05
N PRO A 53 -3.37 18.04 -2.49
CA PRO A 53 -2.41 18.47 -1.49
C PRO A 53 -2.52 17.71 -0.17
N PHE A 54 -3.72 17.20 0.16
CA PHE A 54 -3.93 16.42 1.37
C PHE A 54 -3.33 15.02 1.22
N TRP A 55 -3.43 14.41 0.04
CA TRP A 55 -2.69 13.19 -0.25
C TRP A 55 -1.17 13.39 -0.12
N GLN A 56 -0.63 14.47 -0.69
CA GLN A 56 0.81 14.77 -0.55
C GLN A 56 1.22 14.93 0.92
N TYR A 57 0.38 15.58 1.74
CA TYR A 57 0.59 15.69 3.18
C TYR A 57 0.58 14.33 3.89
N VAL A 58 -0.38 13.44 3.56
CA VAL A 58 -0.44 12.09 4.12
C VAL A 58 0.79 11.27 3.75
N VAL A 59 1.23 11.32 2.49
CA VAL A 59 2.46 10.66 2.04
C VAL A 59 3.67 11.21 2.79
N GLN A 60 3.77 12.53 2.97
CA GLN A 60 4.84 13.13 3.75
C GLN A 60 4.85 12.66 5.22
N GLN A 61 3.68 12.59 5.86
CA GLN A 61 3.54 12.10 7.24
C GLN A 61 3.91 10.62 7.38
N SER A 62 3.72 9.83 6.32
CA SER A 62 4.05 8.40 6.30
C SER A 62 5.54 8.13 6.50
N GLY A 63 6.39 9.09 6.09
CA GLY A 63 7.86 9.00 6.19
C GLY A 63 8.53 8.20 5.06
N GLU A 64 7.75 7.61 4.15
CA GLU A 64 8.23 6.79 3.04
C GLU A 64 7.63 7.30 1.72
N LYS A 65 8.29 7.02 0.58
CA LYS A 65 7.68 7.28 -0.74
C LYS A 65 6.54 6.28 -0.98
N VAL A 66 5.54 6.64 -1.77
CA VAL A 66 4.50 5.67 -2.17
C VAL A 66 5.13 4.58 -3.04
N MET A 67 4.90 3.32 -2.67
CA MET A 67 5.29 2.15 -3.46
C MET A 67 4.13 1.70 -4.31
N GLN A 68 4.33 1.58 -5.61
CA GLN A 68 3.35 1.02 -6.54
C GLN A 68 3.79 -0.38 -6.94
N VAL A 69 2.88 -1.35 -6.84
CA VAL A 69 3.15 -2.74 -7.23
C VAL A 69 2.19 -3.16 -8.33
N ALA A 70 2.67 -4.04 -9.21
CA ALA A 70 1.87 -4.61 -10.28
C ALA A 70 0.61 -5.33 -9.75
N PRO A 71 -0.42 -5.53 -10.60
CA PRO A 71 -1.67 -6.14 -10.16
C PRO A 71 -1.49 -7.50 -9.47
N VAL A 72 -2.18 -7.63 -8.33
CA VAL A 72 -2.30 -8.88 -7.57
C VAL A 72 -3.66 -8.93 -6.88
N TRP A 73 -4.28 -10.11 -6.87
CA TRP A 73 -5.63 -10.27 -6.35
C TRP A 73 -5.64 -10.40 -4.82
N SER A 74 -6.14 -9.37 -4.12
CA SER A 74 -6.19 -9.31 -2.65
C SER A 74 -7.07 -10.37 -1.99
N PHE A 75 -8.06 -10.88 -2.72
CA PHE A 75 -8.99 -11.91 -2.25
C PHE A 75 -8.68 -13.30 -2.83
N GLY A 76 -7.42 -13.52 -3.19
CA GLY A 76 -6.94 -14.80 -3.71
C GLY A 76 -6.58 -15.80 -2.62
N SER A 77 -5.85 -16.82 -3.03
CA SER A 77 -5.29 -17.82 -2.12
C SER A 77 -3.76 -17.71 -2.08
N MET A 78 -3.07 -18.77 -1.68
CA MET A 78 -1.62 -18.84 -1.55
C MET A 78 -0.83 -18.27 -2.75
N PRO A 79 -1.18 -18.53 -4.03
CA PRO A 79 -0.45 -17.95 -5.16
C PRO A 79 -0.49 -16.42 -5.18
N SER A 80 -1.64 -15.81 -4.84
CA SER A 80 -1.77 -14.36 -4.77
C SER A 80 -0.98 -13.78 -3.60
N ALA A 81 -0.98 -14.48 -2.45
CA ALA A 81 -0.19 -14.08 -1.29
C ALA A 81 1.33 -14.13 -1.58
N LEU A 82 1.80 -15.16 -2.29
CA LEU A 82 3.20 -15.28 -2.71
C LEU A 82 3.58 -14.16 -3.68
N ARG A 83 2.78 -13.96 -4.74
CA ARG A 83 3.00 -12.88 -5.72
C ARG A 83 3.08 -11.51 -5.05
N PHE A 84 2.19 -11.22 -4.10
CA PHE A 84 2.23 -9.94 -3.39
C PHE A 84 3.52 -9.77 -2.58
N ALA A 85 3.95 -10.83 -1.88
CA ALA A 85 5.21 -10.80 -1.13
C ALA A 85 6.43 -10.59 -2.04
N GLU A 86 6.47 -11.25 -3.20
CA GLU A 86 7.52 -11.08 -4.21
C GLU A 86 7.57 -9.65 -4.75
N LEU A 87 6.41 -9.09 -5.11
CA LEU A 87 6.31 -7.72 -5.63
C LEU A 87 6.80 -6.68 -4.61
N VAL A 88 6.33 -6.77 -3.36
CA VAL A 88 6.75 -5.84 -2.30
C VAL A 88 8.24 -5.97 -2.00
N THR A 89 8.76 -7.20 -1.98
CA THR A 89 10.19 -7.44 -1.75
C THR A 89 11.04 -6.84 -2.88
N ALA A 90 10.66 -7.09 -4.14
CA ALA A 90 11.36 -6.55 -5.31
C ALA A 90 11.37 -5.01 -5.28
N SER A 91 10.22 -4.37 -5.05
CA SER A 91 10.12 -2.91 -4.99
C SER A 91 10.96 -2.31 -3.84
N LYS A 92 11.04 -2.97 -2.68
CA LYS A 92 11.88 -2.47 -1.57
C LYS A 92 13.38 -2.62 -1.85
N VAL A 93 13.79 -3.67 -2.57
CA VAL A 93 15.19 -3.83 -2.99
C VAL A 93 15.58 -2.74 -4.00
N GLU A 94 14.71 -2.44 -4.97
CA GLU A 94 14.95 -1.35 -5.93
C GLU A 94 15.16 -0.01 -5.22
N GLU A 95 14.35 0.30 -4.20
CA GLU A 95 14.48 1.53 -3.41
C GLU A 95 15.83 1.64 -2.67
N LEU A 96 16.38 0.53 -2.17
CA LEU A 96 17.68 0.52 -1.46
C LEU A 96 18.88 0.67 -2.40
N THR A 97 18.70 0.40 -3.69
CA THR A 97 19.77 0.46 -4.70
C THR A 97 19.83 1.80 -5.44
N GLN A 98 18.90 2.71 -5.18
CA GLN A 98 18.82 4.06 -5.73
C GLN A 98 19.26 5.11 -4.72
#